data_AF-A0AA35LRB4-F1
#
_entry.id   AF-A0AA35LRB4-F1
#
_cell.length_a   1.000
_cell.length_b   1.000
_cell.length_c   1.000
_cell.angle_alpha   90.00
_cell.angle_beta   90.00
_cell.angle_gamma   90.00
#
_symmetry.space_group_name_H-M   'P 1'
#
loop_
_entity.id
_entity.type
_entity.pdbx_description
1 polymer ?
#
loop_
_entity_poly.entity_id
_entity_poly.type
_entity_poly.pdbx_seq_one_letter_code
_entity_poly.pdbx_strand_id
1 'polypeptide(L)'
;MSDVPARSAIQQLPHELVHHILTLCPDPASLSSLSRSCSAFYAAFAARPAKIIGTVLSLTIHPSVQRDAYIAVAASRLSPDDPAGFDQFLDETLYPKPAPPLPWTLRDAVDAVRVHSHVQYLAEALSQQILQAEPFTAPTYGGNDNDGGSEFPASPPAPATTSEINRFQRALYRLQTFCELLNRESSYEEVCKVKGFATSPDVWLACYAEFATYEIEQLSCLNDLLMALVAQILHDVTWGHLGVRLITSASSRLGQEVMSRGLETLHALYEATSYDDSREILHLGETKYDRPVERRNFLIDRFDDLDGRQYLGHIGVFDDLPPEVKAKLIRKPFYPDPDPGPGRVWERVHLSEGIPIGLVAVHQFRHYRRWGYVFWDEERLEKLGAFDERWDDVASSPAAPEDPFLVYWEIHPEEMAASQMLRSKIWARGGRGYWDHDDESQVVFAVRDP
;
A
#
# COMPACT_ATOMS: atom_id res chain seq x y z
N MET A 1 -48.81 45.23 10.61
CA MET A 1 -48.23 44.57 9.42
C MET A 1 -46.95 43.93 9.90
N SER A 2 -46.96 42.61 10.07
CA SER A 2 -45.81 41.84 10.52
C SER A 2 -44.79 41.75 9.39
N ASP A 3 -43.60 42.30 9.61
CA ASP A 3 -42.43 42.14 8.74
C ASP A 3 -42.14 40.65 8.59
N VAL A 4 -42.46 40.09 7.41
CA VAL A 4 -42.00 38.75 7.06
C VAL A 4 -40.53 38.90 6.70
N PRO A 5 -39.60 38.25 7.42
CA PRO A 5 -38.17 38.40 7.14
C PRO A 5 -37.90 37.99 5.69
N ALA A 6 -37.21 38.86 4.96
CA ALA A 6 -36.86 38.64 3.56
C ALA A 6 -36.13 37.30 3.42
N ARG A 7 -36.74 36.36 2.70
CA ARG A 7 -36.13 35.06 2.40
C ARG A 7 -34.85 35.28 1.61
N SER A 8 -33.77 34.61 2.00
CA SER A 8 -32.50 34.70 1.26
C SER A 8 -32.69 34.23 -0.19
N ALA A 9 -31.87 34.73 -1.12
CA ALA A 9 -31.98 34.37 -2.54
C ALA A 9 -31.96 32.83 -2.76
N ILE A 10 -31.20 32.10 -1.92
CA ILE A 10 -31.12 30.63 -1.95
C ILE A 10 -32.45 29.97 -1.55
N GLN A 11 -33.19 30.55 -0.59
CA GLN A 11 -34.51 30.05 -0.18
C GLN A 11 -35.60 30.31 -1.24
N GLN A 12 -35.30 31.11 -2.27
CA GLN A 12 -36.19 31.39 -3.39
C GLN A 12 -35.89 30.49 -4.61
N LEU A 13 -34.78 29.76 -4.60
CA LEU A 13 -34.43 28.84 -5.68
C LEU A 13 -35.35 27.61 -5.69
N PRO A 14 -35.71 27.08 -6.87
CA PRO A 14 -36.30 25.75 -7.00
C PRO A 14 -35.41 24.68 -6.36
N HIS A 15 -36.05 23.67 -5.76
CA HIS A 15 -35.36 22.59 -5.05
C HIS A 15 -34.37 21.83 -5.94
N GLU A 16 -34.63 21.75 -7.24
CA GLU A 16 -33.76 21.15 -8.26
C GLU A 16 -32.45 21.91 -8.40
N LEU A 17 -32.48 23.25 -8.36
CA LEU A 17 -31.27 24.07 -8.42
C LEU A 17 -30.47 23.96 -7.13
N VAL A 18 -31.13 23.93 -5.97
CA VAL A 18 -30.46 23.72 -4.67
C VAL A 18 -29.79 22.34 -4.65
N HIS A 19 -30.47 21.30 -5.12
CA HIS A 19 -29.89 19.96 -5.25
C HIS A 19 -28.70 19.95 -6.22
N HIS A 20 -28.80 20.63 -7.36
CA HIS A 20 -27.70 20.72 -8.32
C HIS A 20 -26.47 21.41 -7.71
N ILE A 21 -26.66 22.52 -6.99
CA ILE A 21 -25.59 23.20 -6.27
C ILE A 21 -24.88 22.25 -5.28
N LEU A 22 -25.64 21.44 -4.53
CA LEU A 22 -25.05 20.46 -3.60
C LEU A 22 -24.21 19.40 -4.33
N THR A 23 -24.63 18.93 -5.51
CA THR A 23 -23.87 17.95 -6.31
C THR A 23 -22.61 18.52 -6.95
N LEU A 24 -22.48 19.85 -7.01
CA LEU A 24 -21.30 20.55 -7.53
C LEU A 24 -20.29 20.90 -6.44
N CYS A 25 -20.51 20.47 -5.19
CA CYS A 25 -19.51 20.65 -4.14
C CYS A 25 -18.21 19.93 -4.56
N PRO A 26 -17.04 20.56 -4.34
CA PRO A 26 -15.77 19.99 -4.77
C PRO A 26 -15.39 18.72 -4.00
N ASP A 27 -15.87 18.60 -2.76
CA ASP A 27 -15.55 17.49 -1.87
C ASP A 27 -16.63 17.29 -0.78
N PRO A 28 -16.64 16.14 -0.07
CA PRO A 28 -17.59 15.84 0.99
C PRO A 28 -17.54 16.80 2.21
N ALA A 29 -16.39 17.40 2.53
CA ALA A 29 -16.27 18.34 3.64
C ALA A 29 -16.91 19.69 3.31
N SER A 30 -16.74 20.15 2.07
CA SER A 30 -17.44 21.30 1.49
C SER A 30 -18.95 21.05 1.44
N LEU A 31 -19.39 19.85 1.03
CA LEU A 31 -20.80 19.44 1.08
C LEU A 31 -21.35 19.48 2.50
N SER A 32 -20.61 18.98 3.48
CA SER A 32 -20.99 19.02 4.90
C SER A 32 -21.18 20.45 5.38
N SER A 33 -20.23 21.33 5.09
CA SER A 33 -20.30 22.75 5.44
C SER A 33 -21.51 23.44 4.78
N LEU A 34 -21.74 23.18 3.49
CA LEU A 34 -22.84 23.77 2.73
C LEU A 34 -24.20 23.28 3.23
N SER A 35 -24.34 21.98 3.50
CA SER A 35 -25.58 21.39 4.04
C SER A 35 -25.98 22.00 5.38
N ARG A 36 -25.02 22.46 6.19
CA ARG A 36 -25.23 23.07 7.51
C ARG A 36 -25.42 24.58 7.46
N SER A 37 -25.22 25.21 6.30
CA SER A 37 -25.26 26.67 6.17
C SER A 37 -26.68 27.26 6.24
N CYS A 38 -27.70 26.54 5.75
CA CYS A 38 -29.09 26.96 5.88
C CYS A 38 -30.08 25.80 5.76
N SER A 39 -31.33 26.04 6.18
CA SER A 39 -32.41 25.05 6.15
C SER A 39 -32.77 24.57 4.73
N ALA A 40 -32.62 25.41 3.70
CA ALA A 40 -32.91 25.03 2.32
C ALA A 40 -31.91 23.98 1.81
N PHE A 41 -30.61 24.19 2.05
CA PHE A 41 -29.58 23.20 1.70
C PHE A 41 -29.71 21.93 2.53
N TYR A 42 -29.98 22.05 3.83
CA TYR A 42 -30.20 20.88 4.68
C TYR A 42 -31.39 20.04 4.18
N ALA A 43 -32.52 20.69 3.85
CA ALA A 43 -33.71 20.00 3.34
C ALA A 43 -33.45 19.31 2.00
N ALA A 44 -32.75 19.99 1.08
CA ALA A 44 -32.38 19.41 -0.21
C ALA A 44 -31.41 18.22 -0.06
N PHE A 45 -30.44 18.33 0.85
CA PHE A 45 -29.51 17.24 1.17
C PHE A 45 -30.25 16.05 1.78
N ALA A 46 -31.06 16.27 2.82
CA ALA A 46 -31.79 15.24 3.54
C ALA A 46 -32.79 14.49 2.65
N ALA A 47 -33.29 15.12 1.58
CA ALA A 47 -34.17 14.45 0.63
C ALA A 47 -33.48 13.34 -0.16
N ARG A 48 -32.18 13.46 -0.48
CA ARG A 48 -31.43 12.50 -1.34
C ARG A 48 -29.95 12.36 -0.95
N PRO A 49 -29.62 12.03 0.30
CA PRO A 49 -28.25 12.07 0.79
C PRO A 49 -27.32 11.13 0.02
N ALA A 50 -27.72 9.87 -0.18
CA ALA A 50 -26.89 8.86 -0.87
C ALA A 50 -26.51 9.28 -2.30
N LYS A 51 -27.44 9.87 -3.06
CA LYS A 51 -27.17 10.34 -4.43
C LYS A 51 -26.20 11.52 -4.44
N ILE A 52 -26.39 12.48 -3.55
CA ILE A 52 -25.54 13.68 -3.49
C ILE A 52 -24.13 13.28 -3.02
N ILE A 53 -24.03 12.50 -1.95
CA ILE A 53 -22.75 12.00 -1.42
C ILE A 53 -22.02 11.20 -2.49
N GLY A 54 -22.67 10.22 -3.12
CA GLY A 54 -22.04 9.40 -4.15
C GLY A 54 -21.57 10.22 -5.37
N THR A 55 -22.33 11.26 -5.75
CA THR A 55 -21.93 12.16 -6.85
C THR A 55 -20.69 12.97 -6.49
N VAL A 56 -20.70 13.63 -5.32
CA VAL A 56 -19.58 14.46 -4.85
C VAL A 56 -18.34 13.60 -4.61
N LEU A 57 -18.50 12.42 -3.99
CA LEU A 57 -17.38 11.51 -3.75
C LEU A 57 -16.75 11.02 -5.05
N SER A 58 -17.54 10.80 -6.11
CA SER A 58 -17.03 10.37 -7.42
C SER A 58 -16.24 11.45 -8.16
N LEU A 59 -16.28 12.72 -7.70
CA LEU A 59 -15.41 13.78 -8.19
C LEU A 59 -13.99 13.68 -7.62
N THR A 60 -13.84 13.02 -6.46
CA THR A 60 -12.55 12.91 -5.74
C THR A 60 -11.97 11.50 -5.83
N ILE A 61 -12.80 10.46 -5.63
CA ILE A 61 -12.37 9.05 -5.64
C ILE A 61 -12.99 8.37 -6.85
N HIS A 62 -12.13 7.83 -7.72
CA HIS A 62 -12.59 7.14 -8.92
C HIS A 62 -13.52 5.95 -8.57
N PRO A 63 -14.65 5.75 -9.28
CA PRO A 63 -15.61 4.69 -8.95
C PRO A 63 -15.02 3.27 -8.85
N SER A 64 -13.95 2.98 -9.60
CA SER A 64 -13.25 1.68 -9.54
C SER A 64 -12.51 1.42 -8.23
N VAL A 65 -12.29 2.46 -7.41
CA VAL A 65 -11.49 2.40 -6.18
C VAL A 65 -12.36 2.64 -4.93
N GLN A 66 -13.57 3.19 -5.11
CA GLN A 66 -14.46 3.52 -3.99
C GLN A 66 -14.80 2.33 -3.09
N ARG A 67 -14.82 1.09 -3.63
CA ARG A 67 -15.06 -0.10 -2.81
C ARG A 67 -13.93 -0.36 -1.83
N ASP A 68 -12.68 -0.37 -2.28
CA ASP A 68 -11.51 -0.53 -1.41
C ASP A 68 -11.42 0.64 -0.40
N ALA A 69 -11.78 1.86 -0.82
CA ALA A 69 -11.87 3.01 0.08
C ALA A 69 -12.93 2.83 1.19
N TYR A 70 -14.11 2.32 0.83
CA TYR A 70 -15.18 2.04 1.80
C TYR A 70 -14.75 1.00 2.81
N ILE A 71 -14.10 -0.08 2.36
CA ILE A 71 -13.59 -1.16 3.23
C ILE A 71 -12.53 -0.62 4.18
N ALA A 72 -11.58 0.19 3.69
CA ALA A 72 -10.55 0.79 4.55
C ALA A 72 -11.15 1.70 5.64
N VAL A 73 -12.15 2.53 5.29
CA VAL A 73 -12.85 3.38 6.28
C VAL A 73 -13.65 2.52 7.27
N ALA A 74 -14.33 1.48 6.81
CA ALA A 74 -15.08 0.59 7.69
C ALA A 74 -14.14 -0.16 8.65
N ALA A 75 -13.01 -0.67 8.15
CA ALA A 75 -11.98 -1.32 8.96
C ALA A 75 -11.40 -0.36 10.03
N SER A 76 -11.20 0.92 9.70
CA SER A 76 -10.67 1.92 10.65
C SER A 76 -11.57 2.18 11.86
N ARG A 77 -12.84 1.76 11.80
CA ARG A 77 -13.85 1.96 12.86
C ARG A 77 -14.03 0.77 13.77
N LEU A 78 -13.39 -0.35 13.46
CA LEU A 78 -13.47 -1.53 14.29
C LEU A 78 -12.88 -1.23 15.67
N SER A 79 -13.62 -1.57 16.71
CA SER A 79 -13.10 -1.51 18.07
C SER A 79 -12.22 -2.73 18.34
N PRO A 80 -11.02 -2.59 18.91
CA PRO A 80 -10.19 -3.73 19.30
C PRO A 80 -10.89 -4.72 20.24
N ASP A 81 -11.84 -4.22 21.04
CA ASP A 81 -12.57 -4.99 22.06
C ASP A 81 -13.91 -5.56 21.55
N ASP A 82 -14.20 -5.45 20.24
CA ASP A 82 -15.48 -5.88 19.66
C ASP A 82 -15.31 -6.97 18.57
N PRO A 83 -15.14 -8.24 18.98
CA PRO A 83 -15.12 -9.37 18.04
C PRO A 83 -16.40 -9.50 17.21
N ALA A 84 -17.56 -9.12 17.76
CA ALA A 84 -18.82 -9.22 17.03
C ALA A 84 -18.87 -8.19 15.90
N GLY A 85 -18.41 -6.97 16.16
CA GLY A 85 -18.22 -5.95 15.12
C GLY A 85 -17.21 -6.37 14.07
N PHE A 86 -16.17 -7.12 14.44
CA PHE A 86 -15.21 -7.70 13.51
C PHE A 86 -15.86 -8.73 12.58
N ASP A 87 -16.57 -9.72 13.13
CA ASP A 87 -17.28 -10.74 12.35
C ASP A 87 -18.33 -10.08 11.45
N GLN A 88 -19.05 -9.07 11.96
CA GLN A 88 -20.00 -8.28 11.18
C GLN A 88 -19.32 -7.55 10.01
N PHE A 89 -18.13 -6.97 10.21
CA PHE A 89 -17.40 -6.34 9.13
C PHE A 89 -17.02 -7.34 8.03
N LEU A 90 -16.56 -8.53 8.41
CA LEU A 90 -16.26 -9.58 7.44
C LEU A 90 -17.52 -9.95 6.64
N ASP A 91 -18.61 -10.26 7.36
CA ASP A 91 -19.86 -10.76 6.78
C ASP A 91 -20.67 -9.73 6.01
N GLU A 92 -20.59 -8.44 6.35
CA GLU A 92 -21.42 -7.38 5.76
C GLU A 92 -20.64 -6.45 4.83
N THR A 93 -19.30 -6.36 4.97
CA THR A 93 -18.48 -5.39 4.22
C THR A 93 -17.44 -6.05 3.32
N LEU A 94 -16.69 -7.02 3.83
CA LEU A 94 -15.61 -7.63 3.05
C LEU A 94 -16.12 -8.71 2.08
N TYR A 95 -16.88 -9.68 2.59
CA TYR A 95 -17.37 -10.83 1.80
C TYR A 95 -18.49 -10.48 0.81
N PRO A 96 -19.55 -9.72 1.20
CA PRO A 96 -20.54 -9.32 0.23
C PRO A 96 -19.83 -8.39 -0.71
N LYS A 97 -19.72 -8.75 -1.99
CA LYS A 97 -19.22 -7.84 -3.02
C LYS A 97 -20.35 -6.87 -3.38
N PRO A 98 -20.60 -5.79 -2.60
CA PRO A 98 -21.87 -5.09 -2.67
C PRO A 98 -21.85 -4.32 -3.98
N ALA A 99 -22.88 -4.50 -4.80
CA ALA A 99 -23.02 -3.72 -6.00
C ALA A 99 -23.22 -2.24 -5.61
N PRO A 100 -22.59 -1.28 -6.33
CA PRO A 100 -22.90 0.13 -6.15
C PRO A 100 -24.42 0.40 -6.28
N PRO A 101 -24.97 1.39 -5.57
CA PRO A 101 -24.26 2.37 -4.74
C PRO A 101 -23.87 1.83 -3.36
N LEU A 102 -22.66 2.15 -2.93
CA LEU A 102 -22.19 1.85 -1.57
C LEU A 102 -22.93 2.73 -0.55
N PRO A 103 -23.18 2.23 0.68
CA PRO A 103 -23.99 2.91 1.69
C PRO A 103 -23.21 4.01 2.43
N TRP A 104 -22.63 4.96 1.68
CA TRP A 104 -21.84 6.06 2.24
C TRP A 104 -22.69 6.96 3.15
N THR A 105 -22.28 7.12 4.41
CA THR A 105 -22.65 8.31 5.17
C THR A 105 -21.77 9.50 4.78
N LEU A 106 -22.22 10.72 5.06
CA LEU A 106 -21.41 11.91 4.80
C LEU A 106 -20.10 11.91 5.61
N ARG A 107 -20.13 11.35 6.82
CA ARG A 107 -18.92 11.19 7.66
C ARG A 107 -17.94 10.23 7.00
N ASP A 108 -18.44 9.11 6.47
CA ASP A 108 -17.63 8.10 5.79
C ASP A 108 -16.94 8.68 4.57
N ALA A 109 -17.68 9.48 3.78
CA ALA A 109 -17.14 10.14 2.60
C ALA A 109 -16.04 11.16 2.96
N VAL A 110 -16.18 11.90 4.06
CA VAL A 110 -15.13 12.81 4.55
C VAL A 110 -13.90 12.03 5.01
N ASP A 111 -14.08 10.98 5.81
CA ASP A 111 -12.98 10.11 6.25
C ASP A 111 -12.28 9.45 5.06
N ALA A 112 -13.04 8.99 4.06
CA ALA A 112 -12.51 8.39 2.84
C ALA A 112 -11.64 9.36 2.05
N VAL A 113 -12.07 10.62 1.88
CA VAL A 113 -11.27 11.64 1.18
C VAL A 113 -9.98 11.98 1.92
N ARG A 114 -9.98 11.97 3.27
CA ARG A 114 -8.75 12.13 4.06
C ARG A 114 -7.77 10.99 3.81
N VAL A 115 -8.22 9.74 3.82
CA VAL A 115 -7.33 8.60 3.49
C VAL A 115 -6.90 8.68 2.01
N HIS A 116 -7.81 9.10 1.13
CA HIS A 116 -7.54 9.16 -0.30
C HIS A 116 -6.44 10.15 -0.65
N SER A 117 -6.25 11.25 0.08
CA SER A 117 -5.15 12.17 -0.21
C SER A 117 -3.78 11.49 -0.05
N HIS A 118 -3.61 10.62 0.96
CA HIS A 118 -2.38 9.83 1.10
C HIS A 118 -2.27 8.75 0.00
N VAL A 119 -3.39 8.09 -0.32
CA VAL A 119 -3.44 7.06 -1.37
C VAL A 119 -3.11 7.62 -2.75
N GLN A 120 -3.70 8.77 -3.11
CA GLN A 120 -3.47 9.45 -4.38
C GLN A 120 -2.00 9.82 -4.52
N TYR A 121 -1.45 10.50 -3.51
CA TYR A 121 -0.06 10.93 -3.52
C TYR A 121 0.90 9.74 -3.66
N LEU A 122 0.76 8.72 -2.80
CA LEU A 122 1.65 7.56 -2.83
C LEU A 122 1.51 6.76 -4.13
N ALA A 123 0.31 6.63 -4.70
CA ALA A 123 0.12 5.96 -5.98
C ALA A 123 0.83 6.69 -7.13
N GLU A 124 0.71 8.01 -7.20
CA GLU A 124 1.40 8.84 -8.18
C GLU A 124 2.92 8.80 -7.99
N ALA A 125 3.38 8.98 -6.76
CA ALA A 125 4.80 9.02 -6.44
C ALA A 125 5.51 7.68 -6.72
N LEU A 126 4.94 6.56 -6.26
CA LEU A 126 5.50 5.23 -6.49
C LEU A 126 5.48 4.84 -7.97
N SER A 127 4.37 5.08 -8.68
CA SER A 127 4.28 4.77 -10.11
C SER A 127 5.27 5.61 -10.92
N GLN A 128 5.40 6.90 -10.61
CA GLN A 128 6.37 7.78 -11.24
C GLN A 128 7.81 7.34 -10.96
N GLN A 129 8.13 6.99 -9.72
CA GLN A 129 9.45 6.49 -9.34
C GLN A 129 9.84 5.25 -10.16
N ILE A 130 8.91 4.31 -10.35
CA ILE A 130 9.18 3.10 -11.15
C ILE A 130 9.36 3.45 -12.63
N LEU A 131 8.49 4.31 -13.17
CA LEU A 131 8.59 4.74 -14.57
C LEU A 131 9.87 5.53 -14.86
N GLN A 132 10.53 6.10 -13.86
CA GLN A 132 11.82 6.79 -14.01
C GLN A 132 13.04 5.85 -13.92
N ALA A 133 12.82 4.56 -13.68
CA ALA A 133 13.87 3.55 -13.61
C ALA A 133 13.89 2.67 -14.86
N GLU A 134 15.02 1.99 -15.07
CA GLU A 134 15.10 0.89 -16.02
C GLU A 134 14.05 -0.18 -15.69
N PRO A 135 13.34 -0.70 -16.71
CA PRO A 135 13.58 -0.57 -18.15
C PRO A 135 12.75 0.49 -18.86
N PHE A 136 11.95 1.26 -18.13
CA PHE A 136 11.06 2.25 -18.74
C PHE A 136 11.84 3.41 -19.39
N THR A 137 13.09 3.60 -18.98
CA THR A 137 14.04 4.57 -19.51
C THR A 137 15.05 3.98 -20.48
N ALA A 138 15.08 2.66 -20.66
CA ALA A 138 16.07 1.98 -21.50
C ALA A 138 15.95 2.47 -22.94
N PRO A 139 17.04 2.87 -23.60
CA PRO A 139 17.00 2.94 -25.06
C PRO A 139 16.71 1.54 -25.56
N THR A 140 15.63 1.36 -26.34
CA THR A 140 15.34 0.09 -27.01
C THR A 140 16.59 -0.35 -27.74
N TYR A 141 17.29 -1.37 -27.22
CA TYR A 141 18.45 -1.94 -27.87
C TYR A 141 17.96 -2.52 -29.19
N GLY A 142 18.27 -1.82 -30.29
CA GLY A 142 18.03 -2.29 -31.64
C GLY A 142 18.65 -3.68 -31.77
N GLY A 143 17.81 -4.66 -32.09
CA GLY A 143 18.29 -5.97 -32.49
C GLY A 143 19.24 -5.79 -33.67
N ASN A 144 20.45 -6.35 -33.52
CA ASN A 144 21.53 -6.46 -34.50
C ASN A 144 21.27 -5.82 -35.87
N ASP A 145 22.06 -4.79 -36.15
CA ASP A 145 22.40 -4.26 -37.47
C ASP A 145 22.33 -5.33 -38.57
N ASN A 146 21.24 -5.33 -39.35
CA ASN A 146 21.24 -5.73 -40.77
C ASN A 146 19.90 -5.54 -41.50
N ASP A 147 18.80 -5.14 -40.84
CA ASP A 147 17.59 -4.73 -41.57
C ASP A 147 17.24 -3.27 -41.27
N GLY A 148 17.29 -2.45 -42.32
CA GLY A 148 16.94 -1.03 -42.25
C GLY A 148 15.49 -0.86 -41.82
N GLY A 149 15.27 -0.25 -40.64
CA GLY A 149 13.93 0.03 -40.17
C GLY A 149 13.87 0.69 -38.79
N SER A 150 13.78 2.01 -38.80
CA SER A 150 13.22 2.87 -37.73
C SER A 150 14.04 3.06 -36.45
N GLU A 151 14.89 4.08 -36.47
CA GLU A 151 15.28 4.85 -35.28
C GLU A 151 14.01 5.47 -34.64
N PHE A 152 13.42 4.81 -33.65
CA PHE A 152 12.49 5.50 -32.75
C PHE A 152 13.32 6.22 -31.68
N PRO A 153 13.23 7.55 -31.54
CA PRO A 153 13.88 8.23 -30.44
C PRO A 153 13.29 7.72 -29.12
N ALA A 154 14.18 7.41 -28.17
CA ALA A 154 13.85 7.07 -26.78
C ALA A 154 12.99 8.21 -26.19
N SER A 155 11.68 8.08 -26.35
CA SER A 155 10.72 9.01 -25.78
C SER A 155 10.65 8.69 -24.29
N PRO A 156 10.57 9.72 -23.42
CA PRO A 156 10.38 9.47 -22.00
C PRO A 156 9.14 8.58 -21.80
N PRO A 157 9.18 7.65 -20.83
CA PRO A 157 8.09 6.71 -20.63
C PRO A 157 6.79 7.47 -20.43
N ALA A 158 5.75 7.03 -21.12
CA ALA A 158 4.43 7.61 -20.97
C ALA A 158 4.00 7.55 -19.50
N PRO A 159 3.37 8.62 -18.95
CA PRO A 159 2.82 8.61 -17.60
C PRO A 159 1.93 7.38 -17.36
N ALA A 160 1.77 7.00 -16.10
CA ALA A 160 0.86 5.93 -15.73
C ALA A 160 -0.57 6.27 -16.18
N THR A 161 -1.28 5.30 -16.74
CA THR A 161 -2.69 5.47 -17.13
C THR A 161 -3.56 5.56 -15.87
N THR A 162 -4.79 6.06 -16.03
CA THR A 162 -5.77 6.07 -14.93
C THR A 162 -6.02 4.65 -14.37
N SER A 163 -5.99 3.62 -15.22
CA SER A 163 -6.17 2.23 -14.79
C SER A 163 -5.01 1.73 -13.94
N GLU A 164 -3.78 2.03 -14.36
CA GLU A 164 -2.55 1.70 -13.63
C GLU A 164 -2.53 2.39 -12.26
N ILE A 165 -2.79 3.71 -12.21
CA ILE A 165 -2.91 4.44 -10.95
C ILE A 165 -4.00 3.84 -10.05
N ASN A 166 -5.17 3.53 -10.60
CA ASN A 166 -6.25 2.92 -9.82
C ASN A 166 -5.84 1.57 -9.21
N ARG A 167 -4.98 0.77 -9.85
CA ARG A 167 -4.44 -0.47 -9.26
C ARG A 167 -3.54 -0.19 -8.07
N PHE A 168 -2.62 0.77 -8.18
CA PHE A 168 -1.82 1.23 -7.03
C PHE A 168 -2.72 1.68 -5.89
N GLN A 169 -3.75 2.48 -6.19
CA GLN A 169 -4.68 2.97 -5.17
C GLN A 169 -5.44 1.85 -4.47
N ARG A 170 -5.98 0.87 -5.21
CA ARG A 170 -6.65 -0.31 -4.62
C ARG A 170 -5.70 -1.09 -3.72
N ALA A 171 -4.46 -1.31 -4.16
CA ALA A 171 -3.46 -2.01 -3.37
C ALA A 171 -3.08 -1.22 -2.10
N LEU A 172 -2.97 0.10 -2.15
CA LEU A 172 -2.73 0.96 -0.98
C LEU A 172 -3.92 0.93 0.00
N TYR A 173 -5.16 0.94 -0.49
CA TYR A 173 -6.34 0.79 0.38
C TYR A 173 -6.39 -0.59 1.05
N ARG A 174 -5.99 -1.65 0.34
CA ARG A 174 -5.86 -3.00 0.92
C ARG A 174 -4.76 -3.04 1.98
N LEU A 175 -3.61 -2.41 1.73
CA LEU A 175 -2.57 -2.22 2.74
C LEU A 175 -3.14 -1.52 3.98
N GLN A 176 -3.83 -0.39 3.82
CA GLN A 176 -4.46 0.31 4.95
C GLN A 176 -5.47 -0.58 5.69
N THR A 177 -6.29 -1.33 4.96
CA THR A 177 -7.24 -2.30 5.55
C THR A 177 -6.48 -3.32 6.39
N PHE A 178 -5.38 -3.89 5.88
CA PHE A 178 -4.57 -4.84 6.64
C PHE A 178 -3.84 -4.21 7.83
N CYS A 179 -3.42 -2.94 7.75
CA CYS A 179 -2.93 -2.21 8.92
C CYS A 179 -4.00 -2.20 10.02
N GLU A 180 -5.25 -1.85 9.69
CA GLU A 180 -6.35 -1.80 10.65
C GLU A 180 -6.73 -3.17 11.23
N LEU A 181 -6.71 -4.22 10.41
CA LEU A 181 -7.08 -5.58 10.85
C LEU A 181 -5.96 -6.23 11.67
N LEU A 182 -4.73 -6.20 11.18
CA LEU A 182 -3.59 -6.87 11.81
C LEU A 182 -3.06 -6.13 13.05
N ASN A 183 -3.31 -4.81 13.18
CA ASN A 183 -3.08 -4.07 14.44
C ASN A 183 -3.96 -4.56 15.58
N ARG A 184 -5.10 -5.19 15.28
CA ARG A 184 -6.10 -5.59 16.27
C ARG A 184 -6.14 -7.11 16.48
N GLU A 185 -5.44 -7.88 15.66
CA GLU A 185 -5.45 -9.35 15.71
C GLU A 185 -5.00 -9.91 17.07
N SER A 186 -3.98 -9.32 17.71
CA SER A 186 -3.52 -9.77 19.03
C SER A 186 -4.63 -9.65 20.10
N SER A 187 -5.39 -8.55 20.04
CA SER A 187 -6.55 -8.32 20.92
C SER A 187 -7.69 -9.29 20.58
N TYR A 188 -7.95 -9.52 19.29
CA TYR A 188 -8.98 -10.46 18.84
C TYR A 188 -8.68 -11.90 19.27
N GLU A 189 -7.44 -12.38 19.09
CA GLU A 189 -7.03 -13.70 19.55
C GLU A 189 -7.21 -13.87 21.07
N GLU A 190 -6.80 -12.88 21.86
CA GLU A 190 -6.96 -12.90 23.31
C GLU A 190 -8.43 -12.93 23.72
N VAL A 191 -9.26 -12.08 23.10
CA VAL A 191 -10.70 -12.08 23.37
C VAL A 191 -11.35 -13.39 22.94
N CYS A 192 -10.92 -13.98 21.82
CA CYS A 192 -11.42 -15.26 21.35
C CYS A 192 -11.07 -16.41 22.29
N LYS A 193 -9.84 -16.41 22.83
CA LYS A 193 -9.38 -17.35 23.86
C LYS A 193 -10.20 -17.19 25.15
N VAL A 194 -10.43 -15.94 25.60
CA VAL A 194 -11.21 -15.65 26.84
C VAL A 194 -12.68 -16.06 26.68
N LYS A 195 -13.29 -15.85 25.51
CA LYS A 195 -14.70 -16.18 25.24
C LYS A 195 -14.94 -17.64 24.85
N GLY A 196 -13.89 -18.46 24.75
CA GLY A 196 -13.99 -19.90 24.51
C GLY A 196 -14.36 -20.27 23.07
N PHE A 197 -14.07 -19.41 22.08
CA PHE A 197 -14.24 -19.75 20.68
C PHE A 197 -13.20 -20.82 20.27
N ALA A 198 -13.66 -21.90 19.62
CA ALA A 198 -12.89 -23.14 19.42
C ALA A 198 -11.66 -23.00 18.52
N THR A 199 -11.63 -21.98 17.66
CA THR A 199 -10.51 -21.59 16.79
C THR A 199 -10.75 -20.14 16.41
N SER A 200 -9.79 -19.24 16.66
CA SER A 200 -9.74 -18.01 15.86
C SER A 200 -9.49 -18.45 14.43
N PRO A 201 -10.39 -18.19 13.46
CA PRO A 201 -9.99 -18.27 12.06
C PRO A 201 -8.74 -17.41 11.91
N ASP A 202 -7.75 -17.89 11.16
CA ASP A 202 -6.67 -17.01 10.75
C ASP A 202 -7.31 -15.92 9.87
N VAL A 203 -7.51 -14.76 10.47
CA VAL A 203 -8.20 -13.61 9.88
C VAL A 203 -7.55 -13.23 8.57
N TRP A 204 -6.22 -13.34 8.51
CA TRP A 204 -5.47 -13.11 7.30
C TRP A 204 -5.86 -14.11 6.21
N LEU A 205 -5.88 -15.41 6.50
CA LEU A 205 -6.25 -16.43 5.51
C LEU A 205 -7.68 -16.25 5.01
N ALA A 206 -8.61 -15.89 5.90
CA ALA A 206 -10.01 -15.63 5.53
C ALA A 206 -10.14 -14.40 4.61
N CYS A 207 -9.45 -13.31 4.93
CA CYS A 207 -9.43 -12.11 4.08
C CYS A 207 -8.72 -12.37 2.74
N TYR A 208 -7.60 -13.08 2.77
CA TYR A 208 -6.79 -13.45 1.59
C TYR A 208 -7.61 -14.24 0.57
N ALA A 209 -8.48 -15.15 1.02
CA ALA A 209 -9.30 -15.99 0.15
C ALA A 209 -10.20 -15.19 -0.81
N GLU A 210 -10.48 -13.93 -0.50
CA GLU A 210 -11.37 -13.07 -1.30
C GLU A 210 -10.70 -12.37 -2.49
N PHE A 211 -9.37 -12.34 -2.50
CA PHE A 211 -8.58 -11.66 -3.52
C PHE A 211 -7.99 -12.65 -4.52
N ALA A 212 -7.85 -12.20 -5.78
CA ALA A 212 -7.04 -12.93 -6.73
C ALA A 212 -5.57 -12.90 -6.32
N THR A 213 -4.84 -13.95 -6.71
CA THR A 213 -3.44 -14.12 -6.30
C THR A 213 -2.55 -12.97 -6.77
N TYR A 214 -2.79 -12.45 -7.98
CA TYR A 214 -2.09 -11.27 -8.48
C TYR A 214 -2.45 -9.97 -7.73
N GLU A 215 -3.63 -9.85 -7.12
CA GLU A 215 -4.00 -8.70 -6.27
C GLU A 215 -3.25 -8.72 -4.93
N ILE A 216 -2.80 -9.90 -4.50
CA ILE A 216 -1.96 -10.08 -3.31
C ILE A 216 -0.50 -9.93 -3.69
N GLU A 217 -0.10 -10.34 -4.90
CA GLU A 217 1.21 -9.98 -5.46
C GLU A 217 1.38 -8.45 -5.58
N GLN A 218 0.32 -7.70 -5.89
CA GLN A 218 0.32 -6.23 -5.85
C GLN A 218 0.70 -5.71 -4.45
N LEU A 219 0.18 -6.31 -3.37
CA LEU A 219 0.58 -5.96 -2.01
C LEU A 219 2.03 -6.32 -1.71
N SER A 220 2.51 -7.44 -2.26
CA SER A 220 3.92 -7.85 -2.14
C SER A 220 4.85 -6.87 -2.86
N CYS A 221 4.46 -6.40 -4.04
CA CYS A 221 5.17 -5.34 -4.76
C CYS A 221 5.21 -4.04 -3.96
N LEU A 222 4.06 -3.60 -3.40
CA LEU A 222 4.01 -2.42 -2.52
C LEU A 222 4.90 -2.60 -1.30
N ASN A 223 4.95 -3.79 -0.70
CA ASN A 223 5.84 -4.06 0.42
C ASN A 223 7.31 -3.83 0.04
N ASP A 224 7.78 -4.40 -1.08
CA ASP A 224 9.16 -4.20 -1.53
C ASP A 224 9.47 -2.71 -1.82
N LEU A 225 8.53 -1.99 -2.44
CA LEU A 225 8.69 -0.57 -2.78
C LEU A 225 8.69 0.34 -1.54
N LEU A 226 7.76 0.14 -0.62
CA LEU A 226 7.63 0.97 0.58
C LEU A 226 8.72 0.64 1.61
N MET A 227 9.18 -0.61 1.70
CA MET A 227 10.30 -0.97 2.56
C MET A 227 11.59 -0.27 2.14
N ALA A 228 11.80 -0.05 0.84
CA ALA A 228 12.92 0.75 0.34
C ALA A 228 12.93 2.18 0.90
N LEU A 229 11.74 2.80 1.02
CA LEU A 229 11.59 4.12 1.62
C LEU A 229 11.98 4.10 3.11
N VAL A 230 11.44 3.14 3.86
CA VAL A 230 11.68 3.04 5.32
C VAL A 230 13.16 2.72 5.64
N ALA A 231 13.86 2.02 4.74
CA ALA A 231 15.26 1.63 4.93
C ALA A 231 16.27 2.79 4.94
N GLN A 232 15.88 4.01 4.56
CA GLN A 232 16.81 5.15 4.53
C GLN A 232 17.17 5.68 5.94
N ILE A 233 16.52 5.19 7.00
CA ILE A 233 16.54 5.77 8.35
C ILE A 233 17.52 5.02 9.29
N LEU A 234 18.41 4.20 8.72
CA LEU A 234 19.22 3.20 9.41
C LEU A 234 20.49 3.71 10.10
N HIS A 235 20.74 5.01 10.01
CA HIS A 235 21.98 5.62 10.46
C HIS A 235 21.84 6.38 11.79
N ASP A 236 20.71 6.25 12.49
CA ASP A 236 20.44 6.96 13.75
C ASP A 236 21.32 6.48 14.92
N VAL A 237 22.05 7.43 15.54
CA VAL A 237 22.94 7.17 16.69
C VAL A 237 22.17 6.62 17.91
N THR A 238 20.99 7.16 18.19
CA THR A 238 20.10 6.74 19.30
C THR A 238 19.69 5.29 19.12
N TRP A 239 19.18 4.94 17.94
CA TRP A 239 18.72 3.60 17.62
C TRP A 239 19.86 2.60 17.66
N GLY A 240 21.04 2.97 17.16
CA GLY A 240 22.26 2.19 17.30
C GLY A 240 22.62 1.94 18.78
N HIS A 241 22.53 2.97 19.62
CA HIS A 241 22.77 2.85 21.06
C HIS A 241 21.74 1.95 21.76
N LEU A 242 20.46 2.09 21.42
CA LEU A 242 19.36 1.29 21.96
C LEU A 242 19.33 -0.16 21.40
N GLY A 243 20.27 -0.50 20.53
CA GLY A 243 20.40 -1.82 19.90
C GLY A 243 19.23 -2.16 18.98
N VAL A 244 18.62 -1.14 18.38
CA VAL A 244 17.60 -1.30 17.32
C VAL A 244 18.29 -1.94 16.12
N ARG A 245 17.65 -2.97 15.55
CA ARG A 245 18.20 -3.69 14.39
C ARG A 245 18.00 -2.87 13.13
N LEU A 246 18.93 -3.01 12.18
CA LEU A 246 18.78 -2.36 10.89
C LEU A 246 17.70 -3.05 10.04
N ILE A 247 17.14 -2.30 9.10
CA ILE A 247 16.16 -2.77 8.12
C ILE A 247 16.97 -3.23 6.90
N THR A 248 17.42 -4.48 6.94
CA THR A 248 18.33 -5.05 5.94
C THR A 248 17.61 -5.84 4.85
N SER A 249 16.28 -5.89 4.88
CA SER A 249 15.46 -6.58 3.89
C SER A 249 14.03 -6.06 3.92
N ALA A 250 13.28 -6.33 2.86
CA ALA A 250 11.83 -6.12 2.81
C ALA A 250 11.04 -6.95 3.84
N SER A 251 11.69 -7.95 4.46
CA SER A 251 11.14 -8.77 5.54
C SER A 251 11.54 -8.29 6.95
N SER A 252 12.25 -7.18 7.08
CA SER A 252 12.67 -6.69 8.39
C SER A 252 11.46 -6.33 9.26
N ARG A 253 11.39 -6.95 10.45
CA ARG A 253 10.33 -6.74 11.44
C ARG A 253 10.18 -5.30 11.90
N LEU A 254 11.28 -4.54 11.90
CA LEU A 254 11.23 -3.12 12.23
C LEU A 254 10.56 -2.33 11.09
N GLY A 255 10.87 -2.64 9.84
CA GLY A 255 10.19 -1.98 8.72
C GLY A 255 8.73 -2.41 8.62
N GLN A 256 8.41 -3.67 8.90
CA GLN A 256 7.01 -4.14 9.03
C GLN A 256 6.25 -3.41 10.14
N GLU A 257 6.92 -3.07 11.25
CA GLU A 257 6.32 -2.23 12.30
C GLU A 257 6.00 -0.83 11.77
N VAL A 258 6.94 -0.17 11.08
CA VAL A 258 6.69 1.16 10.50
C VAL A 258 5.54 1.11 9.49
N MET A 259 5.54 0.10 8.62
CA MET A 259 4.46 -0.13 7.64
C MET A 259 3.08 -0.26 8.31
N SER A 260 3.02 -0.95 9.44
CA SER A 260 1.77 -1.19 10.15
C SER A 260 1.13 0.05 10.78
N ARG A 261 1.89 1.16 10.89
CA ARG A 261 1.36 2.46 11.34
C ARG A 261 0.41 3.11 10.31
N GLY A 262 0.39 2.60 9.08
CA GLY A 262 -0.56 2.99 8.04
C GLY A 262 -0.07 4.08 7.08
N LEU A 263 -0.92 4.42 6.11
CA LEU A 263 -0.55 5.26 4.97
C LEU A 263 -0.20 6.71 5.35
N GLU A 264 -0.77 7.24 6.42
CA GLU A 264 -0.44 8.59 6.90
C GLU A 264 1.04 8.69 7.29
N THR A 265 1.53 7.70 8.04
CA THR A 265 2.95 7.64 8.43
C THR A 265 3.84 7.46 7.19
N LEU A 266 3.45 6.58 6.27
CA LEU A 266 4.24 6.32 5.06
C LEU A 266 4.29 7.54 4.12
N HIS A 267 3.18 8.28 3.99
CA HIS A 267 3.15 9.53 3.25
C HIS A 267 4.08 10.57 3.90
N ALA A 268 3.99 10.75 5.23
CA ALA A 268 4.87 11.68 5.94
C ALA A 268 6.36 11.32 5.76
N LEU A 269 6.71 10.03 5.78
CA LEU A 269 8.08 9.57 5.51
C LEU A 269 8.51 9.82 4.07
N TYR A 270 7.60 9.74 3.11
CA TYR A 270 7.90 10.03 1.72
C TYR A 270 8.17 11.52 1.50
N GLU A 271 7.41 12.39 2.18
CA GLU A 271 7.61 13.85 2.13
C GLU A 271 8.81 14.32 2.96
N ALA A 272 9.34 13.49 3.86
CA ALA A 272 10.48 13.84 4.70
C ALA A 272 11.71 14.12 3.83
N THR A 273 12.17 15.38 3.85
CA THR A 273 13.32 15.82 3.03
C THR A 273 14.66 15.68 3.73
N SER A 274 14.62 15.46 5.05
CA SER A 274 15.80 15.30 5.88
C SER A 274 15.70 14.08 6.78
N TYR A 275 16.87 13.64 7.26
CA TYR A 275 16.94 12.61 8.28
C TYR A 275 16.22 13.03 9.58
N ASP A 276 16.30 14.30 9.97
CA ASP A 276 15.65 14.80 11.20
C ASP A 276 14.12 14.74 11.09
N ASP A 277 13.54 15.08 9.93
CA ASP A 277 12.11 14.94 9.66
C ASP A 277 11.68 13.46 9.80
N SER A 278 12.43 12.56 9.17
CA SER A 278 12.18 11.11 9.25
C SER A 278 12.28 10.59 10.69
N ARG A 279 13.24 11.12 11.46
CA ARG A 279 13.42 10.78 12.87
C ARG A 279 12.25 11.25 13.70
N GLU A 280 11.75 12.47 13.51
CA GLU A 280 10.60 12.99 14.27
C GLU A 280 9.35 12.12 14.07
N ILE A 281 9.15 11.58 12.87
CA ILE A 281 8.04 10.70 12.53
C ILE A 281 8.16 9.31 13.21
N LEU A 282 9.38 8.75 13.24
CA LEU A 282 9.57 7.36 13.71
C LEU A 282 9.87 7.23 15.20
N HIS A 283 10.54 8.22 15.79
CA HIS A 283 11.17 8.11 17.08
C HIS A 283 10.19 8.39 18.22
N LEU A 284 10.08 7.47 19.18
CA LEU A 284 9.15 7.60 20.32
C LEU A 284 9.79 8.28 21.55
N GLY A 285 11.11 8.47 21.54
CA GLY A 285 11.87 9.04 22.66
C GLY A 285 13.26 8.41 22.81
N GLU A 286 14.08 8.96 23.71
CA GLU A 286 15.52 8.62 23.83
C GLU A 286 15.83 7.50 24.83
N THR A 287 14.81 6.84 25.38
CA THR A 287 15.00 5.81 26.40
C THR A 287 14.80 4.39 25.84
N LYS A 288 15.25 3.39 26.60
CA LYS A 288 15.02 1.98 26.26
C LYS A 288 13.53 1.60 26.17
N TYR A 289 12.64 2.37 26.81
CA TYR A 289 11.20 2.15 26.76
C TYR A 289 10.57 2.71 25.48
N ASP A 290 11.28 3.61 24.81
CA ASP A 290 10.87 4.25 23.57
C ASP A 290 11.39 3.51 22.33
N ARG A 291 12.07 2.37 22.55
CA ARG A 291 12.55 1.51 21.48
C ARG A 291 11.35 1.01 20.67
N PRO A 292 11.38 1.13 19.32
CA PRO A 292 10.32 0.57 18.50
C PRO A 292 10.22 -0.94 18.72
N VAL A 293 8.99 -1.41 18.91
CA VAL A 293 8.69 -2.83 19.10
C VAL A 293 8.67 -3.47 17.72
N GLU A 294 9.60 -4.40 17.48
CA GLU A 294 9.64 -5.15 16.23
C GLU A 294 8.33 -5.93 16.02
N ARG A 295 7.74 -5.80 14.84
CA ARG A 295 6.47 -6.46 14.53
C ARG A 295 6.69 -7.83 13.93
N ARG A 296 5.94 -8.80 14.44
CA ARG A 296 5.81 -10.14 13.88
C ARG A 296 4.40 -10.33 13.33
N ASN A 297 4.22 -11.29 12.43
CA ASN A 297 2.94 -11.71 11.89
C ASN A 297 2.20 -10.59 11.14
N PHE A 298 2.96 -9.68 10.51
CA PHE A 298 2.43 -8.69 9.57
C PHE A 298 2.64 -9.18 8.12
N LEU A 299 2.37 -8.33 7.12
CA LEU A 299 2.25 -8.71 5.71
C LEU A 299 3.25 -9.74 5.20
N ILE A 300 4.56 -9.53 5.41
CA ILE A 300 5.57 -10.44 4.86
C ILE A 300 5.54 -11.85 5.48
N ASP A 301 5.44 -11.93 6.81
CA ASP A 301 5.30 -13.21 7.53
C ASP A 301 4.03 -13.92 7.08
N ARG A 302 2.98 -13.14 6.78
CA ARG A 302 1.69 -13.63 6.31
C ARG A 302 1.70 -14.07 4.85
N PHE A 303 2.61 -13.58 4.02
CA PHE A 303 2.79 -14.11 2.66
C PHE A 303 3.45 -15.49 2.67
N ASP A 304 4.36 -15.75 3.61
CA ASP A 304 4.99 -17.07 3.77
C ASP A 304 3.96 -18.14 4.17
N ASP A 305 2.93 -17.77 4.94
CA ASP A 305 1.80 -18.65 5.26
C ASP A 305 1.00 -19.07 4.02
N LEU A 306 1.16 -18.36 2.88
CA LEU A 306 0.45 -18.61 1.62
C LEU A 306 1.23 -19.50 0.65
N ASP A 307 2.36 -20.08 1.06
CA ASP A 307 3.11 -21.03 0.25
C ASP A 307 2.18 -22.17 -0.20
N GLY A 308 2.04 -22.32 -1.52
CA GLY A 308 1.10 -23.24 -2.16
C GLY A 308 1.32 -24.71 -1.77
N ARG A 309 2.50 -25.01 -1.21
CA ARG A 309 2.83 -26.31 -0.58
C ARG A 309 1.85 -26.70 0.52
N GLN A 310 1.28 -25.75 1.26
CA GLN A 310 0.31 -26.05 2.32
C GLN A 310 -1.05 -26.49 1.76
N TYR A 311 -1.43 -26.00 0.58
CA TYR A 311 -2.73 -26.28 -0.05
C TYR A 311 -2.70 -27.46 -1.02
N LEU A 312 -1.54 -27.75 -1.63
CA LEU A 312 -1.41 -28.74 -2.68
C LEU A 312 -0.58 -29.96 -2.25
N GLY A 313 0.04 -29.97 -1.06
CA GLY A 313 1.03 -30.99 -0.72
C GLY A 313 2.24 -30.94 -1.67
N HIS A 314 3.03 -32.02 -1.74
CA HIS A 314 4.19 -32.14 -2.65
C HIS A 314 3.80 -32.27 -4.15
N ILE A 315 2.64 -31.75 -4.55
CA ILE A 315 2.23 -31.81 -5.96
C ILE A 315 3.21 -30.97 -6.79
N GLY A 316 3.59 -31.55 -7.93
CA GLY A 316 4.54 -31.01 -8.90
C GLY A 316 4.03 -29.77 -9.63
N VAL A 317 4.81 -29.38 -10.64
CA VAL A 317 4.68 -28.19 -11.49
C VAL A 317 3.22 -27.80 -11.77
N PHE A 318 2.92 -26.50 -11.73
CA PHE A 318 1.55 -25.97 -11.88
C PHE A 318 0.85 -26.47 -13.15
N ASP A 319 1.57 -26.71 -14.24
CA ASP A 319 1.01 -27.18 -15.50
C ASP A 319 0.25 -28.50 -15.38
N ASP A 320 0.68 -29.37 -14.49
CA ASP A 320 0.07 -30.68 -14.24
C ASP A 320 -1.24 -30.57 -13.43
N LEU A 321 -1.59 -29.38 -12.92
CA LEU A 321 -2.79 -29.19 -12.12
C LEU A 321 -4.05 -29.18 -13.00
N PRO A 322 -5.13 -29.83 -12.55
CA PRO A 322 -6.43 -29.75 -13.21
C PRO A 322 -6.94 -28.30 -13.32
N PRO A 323 -7.66 -27.92 -14.39
CA PRO A 323 -8.19 -26.57 -14.58
C PRO A 323 -9.00 -26.03 -13.39
N GLU A 324 -9.78 -26.89 -12.73
CA GLU A 324 -10.56 -26.53 -11.55
C GLU A 324 -9.69 -26.21 -10.33
N VAL A 325 -8.50 -26.82 -10.22
CA VAL A 325 -7.52 -26.52 -9.17
C VAL A 325 -6.82 -25.21 -9.50
N LYS A 326 -6.39 -25.03 -10.76
CA LYS A 326 -5.81 -23.77 -11.25
C LYS A 326 -6.74 -22.58 -10.99
N ALA A 327 -8.01 -22.71 -11.32
CA ALA A 327 -9.01 -21.66 -11.08
C ALA A 327 -9.21 -21.33 -9.59
N LYS A 328 -9.10 -22.33 -8.70
CA LYS A 328 -9.13 -22.11 -7.23
C LYS A 328 -7.86 -21.45 -6.69
N LEU A 329 -6.72 -21.66 -7.36
CA LEU A 329 -5.44 -21.07 -6.97
C LEU A 329 -5.32 -19.63 -7.44
N ILE A 330 -5.71 -19.32 -8.67
CA ILE A 330 -5.68 -17.95 -9.22
C ILE A 330 -6.76 -17.08 -8.55
N ARG A 331 -7.92 -17.72 -8.28
CA ARG A 331 -9.14 -17.12 -7.71
C ARG A 331 -9.74 -16.04 -8.60
N LYS A 332 -10.98 -15.66 -8.26
CA LYS A 332 -11.67 -14.57 -8.96
C LYS A 332 -11.23 -13.25 -8.35
N PRO A 333 -10.95 -12.23 -9.18
CA PRO A 333 -10.51 -10.97 -8.64
C PRO A 333 -11.57 -10.28 -7.80
N PHE A 334 -11.11 -9.53 -6.82
CA PHE A 334 -11.93 -8.73 -5.95
C PHE A 334 -12.53 -7.55 -6.71
N TYR A 335 -11.75 -6.95 -7.60
CA TYR A 335 -12.17 -5.95 -8.58
C TYR A 335 -12.14 -6.53 -10.00
N PRO A 336 -13.24 -6.47 -10.78
CA PRO A 336 -13.25 -6.94 -12.16
C PRO A 336 -12.52 -5.93 -13.07
N ASP A 337 -11.19 -5.95 -13.05
CA ASP A 337 -10.34 -5.15 -13.94
C ASP A 337 -10.61 -5.55 -15.39
N PRO A 338 -11.00 -4.61 -16.28
CA PRO A 338 -11.27 -4.94 -17.69
C PRO A 338 -10.00 -5.31 -18.46
N ASP A 339 -8.83 -4.92 -17.96
CA ASP A 339 -7.55 -5.21 -18.57
C ASP A 339 -6.94 -6.49 -17.97
N PRO A 340 -6.69 -7.54 -18.79
CA PRO A 340 -6.18 -8.81 -18.32
C PRO A 340 -4.67 -8.80 -18.02
N GLY A 341 -3.95 -7.73 -18.36
CA GLY A 341 -2.49 -7.62 -18.25
C GLY A 341 -1.91 -8.09 -16.92
N PRO A 342 -2.35 -7.54 -15.77
CA PRO A 342 -1.87 -7.94 -14.44
C PRO A 342 -1.99 -9.44 -14.15
N GLY A 343 -3.13 -10.05 -14.51
CA GLY A 343 -3.35 -11.47 -14.32
C GLY A 343 -2.47 -12.30 -15.23
N ARG A 344 -2.41 -11.95 -16.52
CA ARG A 344 -1.61 -12.67 -17.52
C ARG A 344 -0.11 -12.64 -17.23
N VAL A 345 0.43 -11.49 -16.82
CA VAL A 345 1.86 -11.39 -16.50
C VAL A 345 2.19 -12.11 -15.19
N TRP A 346 1.30 -12.08 -14.20
CA TRP A 346 1.45 -12.89 -12.99
C TRP A 346 1.47 -14.38 -13.32
N GLU A 347 0.50 -14.84 -14.12
CA GLU A 347 0.42 -16.23 -14.59
C GLU A 347 1.69 -16.64 -15.31
N ARG A 348 2.19 -15.81 -16.24
CA ARG A 348 3.45 -16.09 -16.93
C ARG A 348 4.62 -16.26 -15.96
N VAL A 349 4.81 -15.32 -15.05
CA VAL A 349 5.96 -15.30 -14.13
C VAL A 349 5.90 -16.50 -13.17
N HIS A 350 4.72 -16.79 -12.61
CA HIS A 350 4.58 -17.78 -11.54
C HIS A 350 4.27 -19.19 -12.04
N LEU A 351 3.80 -19.35 -13.26
CA LEU A 351 3.34 -20.63 -13.81
C LEU A 351 4.21 -21.13 -14.96
N SER A 352 5.38 -20.53 -15.17
CA SER A 352 6.37 -21.04 -16.11
C SER A 352 6.94 -22.40 -15.65
N GLU A 353 7.35 -23.21 -16.63
CA GLU A 353 7.72 -24.61 -16.42
C GLU A 353 8.81 -24.79 -15.35
N GLY A 354 8.61 -25.74 -14.42
CA GLY A 354 9.64 -26.21 -13.49
C GLY A 354 9.76 -25.44 -12.18
N ILE A 355 8.91 -24.44 -11.92
CA ILE A 355 8.97 -23.63 -10.71
C ILE A 355 8.13 -24.23 -9.57
N PRO A 356 8.68 -24.44 -8.36
CA PRO A 356 7.92 -24.88 -7.20
C PRO A 356 6.78 -23.91 -6.86
N ILE A 357 5.66 -24.43 -6.36
CA ILE A 357 4.39 -23.71 -6.16
C ILE A 357 4.46 -22.66 -5.02
N GLY A 358 5.22 -21.59 -5.23
CA GLY A 358 5.00 -20.33 -4.55
C GLY A 358 4.01 -19.50 -5.36
N LEU A 359 2.89 -19.10 -4.75
CA LEU A 359 1.83 -18.35 -5.44
C LEU A 359 2.00 -16.83 -5.31
N VAL A 360 2.59 -16.38 -4.21
CA VAL A 360 2.68 -14.96 -3.85
C VAL A 360 4.04 -14.72 -3.22
N ALA A 361 4.60 -13.52 -3.41
CA ALA A 361 5.80 -13.03 -2.76
C ALA A 361 7.05 -13.91 -2.95
N VAL A 362 7.08 -14.78 -3.97
CA VAL A 362 8.16 -15.75 -4.17
C VAL A 362 9.49 -15.01 -4.32
N HIS A 363 10.46 -15.36 -3.48
CA HIS A 363 11.74 -14.63 -3.39
C HIS A 363 12.46 -14.52 -4.74
N GLN A 364 12.42 -15.56 -5.58
CA GLN A 364 13.07 -15.57 -6.88
C GLN A 364 12.55 -14.48 -7.84
N PHE A 365 11.30 -14.05 -7.68
CA PHE A 365 10.66 -13.03 -8.52
C PHE A 365 10.68 -11.63 -7.90
N ARG A 366 11.46 -11.45 -6.83
CA ARG A 366 11.55 -10.16 -6.13
C ARG A 366 12.02 -9.02 -7.05
N HIS A 367 12.83 -9.32 -8.06
CA HIS A 367 13.26 -8.33 -9.05
C HIS A 367 12.07 -7.79 -9.87
N TYR A 368 11.15 -8.66 -10.33
CA TYR A 368 9.92 -8.23 -11.01
C TYR A 368 8.99 -7.41 -10.10
N ARG A 369 8.88 -7.79 -8.82
CA ARG A 369 8.05 -7.04 -7.86
C ARG A 369 8.48 -5.59 -7.68
N ARG A 370 9.77 -5.31 -7.85
CA ARG A 370 10.33 -3.96 -7.71
C ARG A 370 10.07 -3.07 -8.91
N TRP A 371 9.59 -3.64 -10.02
CA TRP A 371 8.91 -2.90 -11.08
C TRP A 371 7.42 -2.78 -10.88
N GLY A 372 6.85 -3.42 -9.85
CA GLY A 372 5.40 -3.49 -9.74
C GLY A 372 4.76 -4.11 -10.99
N TYR A 373 5.35 -5.18 -11.53
CA TYR A 373 4.97 -5.75 -12.82
C TYR A 373 3.46 -6.09 -12.96
N VAL A 374 2.77 -6.34 -11.84
CA VAL A 374 1.31 -6.58 -11.76
C VAL A 374 0.45 -5.30 -11.66
N PHE A 375 1.03 -4.11 -11.81
CA PHE A 375 0.29 -2.84 -11.83
C PHE A 375 0.08 -2.27 -13.24
N TRP A 376 0.89 -2.68 -14.21
CA TRP A 376 0.92 -2.08 -15.54
C TRP A 376 -0.16 -2.63 -16.45
N ASP A 377 -0.58 -1.81 -17.40
CA ASP A 377 -1.54 -2.22 -18.42
C ASP A 377 -0.92 -3.27 -19.35
N GLU A 378 -1.75 -4.17 -19.90
CA GLU A 378 -1.31 -5.16 -20.88
C GLU A 378 -0.52 -4.54 -22.03
N GLU A 379 -1.01 -3.42 -22.59
CA GLU A 379 -0.33 -2.71 -23.69
C GLU A 379 1.08 -2.24 -23.28
N ARG A 380 1.26 -1.80 -22.03
CA ARG A 380 2.59 -1.38 -21.54
C ARG A 380 3.50 -2.60 -21.38
N LEU A 381 2.98 -3.69 -20.82
CA LEU A 381 3.70 -4.94 -20.63
C LEU A 381 4.13 -5.56 -21.96
N GLU A 382 3.27 -5.53 -22.99
CA GLU A 382 3.61 -5.97 -24.35
C GLU A 382 4.77 -5.15 -24.94
N LYS A 383 4.74 -3.82 -24.79
CA LYS A 383 5.83 -2.95 -25.28
C LYS A 383 7.16 -3.20 -24.57
N LEU A 384 7.11 -3.63 -23.32
CA LEU A 384 8.32 -4.02 -22.58
C LEU A 384 8.85 -5.40 -22.98
N GLY A 385 8.08 -6.18 -23.74
CA GLY A 385 8.43 -7.58 -24.03
C GLY A 385 8.16 -8.51 -22.83
N ALA A 386 7.29 -8.11 -21.90
CA ALA A 386 6.94 -8.93 -20.73
C ALA A 386 6.32 -10.28 -21.09
N PHE A 387 5.88 -10.43 -22.34
CA PHE A 387 5.32 -11.66 -22.88
C PHE A 387 6.25 -12.38 -23.90
N ASP A 388 7.50 -11.94 -24.05
CA ASP A 388 8.48 -12.54 -24.96
C ASP A 388 9.31 -13.62 -24.27
N GLU A 389 9.62 -14.73 -24.95
CA GLU A 389 10.39 -15.87 -24.40
C GLU A 389 11.74 -15.47 -23.80
N ARG A 390 12.30 -14.31 -24.21
CA ARG A 390 13.57 -13.77 -23.71
C ARG A 390 13.46 -13.06 -22.36
N TRP A 391 12.25 -12.81 -21.87
CA TRP A 391 12.01 -12.13 -20.61
C TRP A 391 12.62 -12.86 -19.41
N ASP A 392 12.69 -14.19 -19.47
CA ASP A 392 13.22 -15.06 -18.41
C ASP A 392 14.74 -15.30 -18.51
N ASP A 393 15.37 -14.89 -19.61
CA ASP A 393 16.82 -14.95 -19.73
C ASP A 393 17.41 -13.81 -18.89
N VAL A 394 18.00 -14.10 -17.74
CA VAL A 394 18.52 -13.09 -16.78
C VAL A 394 19.49 -12.09 -17.43
N ALA A 395 20.14 -12.47 -18.54
CA ALA A 395 21.00 -11.59 -19.33
C ALA A 395 20.24 -10.64 -20.28
N SER A 396 19.00 -11.00 -20.63
CA SER A 396 18.10 -10.29 -21.56
C SER A 396 16.87 -9.68 -20.89
N SER A 397 16.56 -10.10 -19.65
CA SER A 397 15.51 -9.54 -18.82
C SER A 397 15.89 -8.11 -18.49
N PRO A 398 14.94 -7.17 -18.51
CA PRO A 398 15.31 -5.81 -18.23
C PRO A 398 15.88 -5.68 -16.80
N ALA A 399 16.80 -4.75 -16.57
CA ALA A 399 17.48 -4.66 -15.28
C ALA A 399 16.52 -4.11 -14.22
N ALA A 400 16.16 -4.92 -13.21
CA ALA A 400 15.36 -4.42 -12.10
C ALA A 400 16.06 -3.25 -11.40
N PRO A 401 15.34 -2.26 -10.80
CA PRO A 401 15.96 -1.23 -10.01
C PRO A 401 16.93 -1.87 -9.03
N GLU A 402 18.02 -1.21 -8.69
CA GLU A 402 19.03 -1.79 -7.80
C GLU A 402 18.44 -2.03 -6.41
N ASP A 403 18.62 -3.22 -5.82
CA ASP A 403 18.03 -3.54 -4.52
C ASP A 403 18.64 -2.64 -3.44
N PRO A 404 17.84 -1.75 -2.82
CA PRO A 404 18.37 -0.83 -1.80
C PRO A 404 18.91 -1.60 -0.59
N PHE A 405 18.56 -2.88 -0.47
CA PHE A 405 19.04 -3.75 0.58
C PHE A 405 20.36 -4.48 0.26
N LEU A 406 20.85 -4.44 -0.99
CA LEU A 406 22.09 -5.12 -1.39
C LEU A 406 23.28 -4.70 -0.52
N VAL A 407 23.40 -3.40 -0.24
CA VAL A 407 24.46 -2.83 0.61
C VAL A 407 24.48 -3.49 2.00
N TYR A 408 23.35 -4.00 2.48
CA TYR A 408 23.23 -4.62 3.79
C TYR A 408 23.43 -6.14 3.80
N TRP A 409 23.38 -6.80 2.64
CA TRP A 409 23.59 -8.25 2.56
C TRP A 409 25.03 -8.67 2.79
N GLU A 410 25.96 -7.76 2.52
CA GLU A 410 27.39 -7.99 2.70
C GLU A 410 27.86 -7.64 4.13
N ILE A 411 27.03 -6.96 4.93
CA ILE A 411 27.42 -6.54 6.28
C ILE A 411 27.45 -7.75 7.21
N HIS A 412 28.65 -8.09 7.68
CA HIS A 412 28.83 -9.20 8.61
C HIS A 412 28.24 -8.86 10.00
N PRO A 413 27.73 -9.85 10.76
CA PRO A 413 27.24 -9.63 12.14
C PRO A 413 28.25 -8.93 13.06
N GLU A 414 29.55 -9.12 12.81
CA GLU A 414 30.63 -8.47 13.54
C GLU A 414 30.72 -6.97 13.24
N GLU A 415 30.54 -6.58 11.98
CA GLU A 415 30.51 -5.18 11.54
C GLU A 415 29.27 -4.46 12.11
N MET A 416 28.13 -5.14 12.14
CA MET A 416 26.92 -4.67 12.81
C MET A 416 27.15 -4.40 14.30
N ALA A 417 27.80 -5.34 15.00
CA ALA A 417 28.12 -5.17 16.42
C ALA A 417 29.13 -4.03 16.66
N ALA A 418 30.14 -3.90 15.78
CA ALA A 418 31.11 -2.80 15.84
C ALA A 418 30.42 -1.44 15.62
N SER A 419 29.52 -1.36 14.64
CA SER A 419 28.70 -0.19 14.33
C SER A 419 27.84 0.24 15.53
N GLN A 420 27.16 -0.70 16.19
CA GLN A 420 26.39 -0.43 17.41
C GLN A 420 27.27 0.07 18.57
N MET A 421 28.47 -0.50 18.72
CA MET A 421 29.43 -0.06 19.74
C MET A 421 29.91 1.37 19.47
N LEU A 422 30.20 1.73 18.21
CA LEU A 422 30.61 3.09 17.83
C LEU A 422 29.51 4.10 18.09
N ARG A 423 28.28 3.84 17.64
CA ARG A 423 27.11 4.69 17.93
C ARG A 423 26.86 4.85 19.42
N SER A 424 27.05 3.80 20.22
CA SER A 424 26.97 3.88 21.69
C SER A 424 28.04 4.80 22.30
N LYS A 425 29.26 4.83 21.74
CA LYS A 425 30.31 5.76 22.18
C LYS A 425 29.98 7.21 21.82
N ILE A 426 29.44 7.45 20.62
CA ILE A 426 28.98 8.78 20.19
C ILE A 426 27.85 9.27 21.10
N TRP A 427 26.88 8.40 21.37
CA TRP A 427 25.77 8.69 22.29
C TRP A 427 26.26 9.07 23.69
N ALA A 428 27.22 8.33 24.24
CA ALA A 428 27.80 8.59 25.57
C ALA A 428 28.55 9.93 25.65
N ARG A 429 29.05 10.44 24.51
CA ARG A 429 29.63 11.79 24.38
C ARG A 429 28.56 12.89 24.25
N GLY A 430 27.27 12.53 24.24
CA GLY A 430 26.16 13.45 24.03
C GLY A 430 25.81 13.70 22.56
N GLY A 431 26.33 12.89 21.64
CA GLY A 431 26.02 12.97 20.21
C GLY A 431 24.64 12.42 19.88
N ARG A 432 23.95 13.05 18.93
CA ARG A 432 22.64 12.70 18.37
C ARG A 432 22.68 12.88 16.85
N GLY A 433 21.73 12.27 16.15
CA GLY A 433 21.56 12.49 14.72
C GLY A 433 22.09 11.35 13.85
N TYR A 434 22.35 11.66 12.58
CA TYR A 434 22.79 10.73 11.56
C TYR A 434 24.28 10.41 11.72
N TRP A 435 24.63 9.12 11.62
CA TRP A 435 26.01 8.65 11.58
C TRP A 435 26.19 7.52 10.56
N ASP A 436 27.12 7.72 9.66
CA ASP A 436 27.62 6.70 8.74
C ASP A 436 29.03 6.25 9.12
N HIS A 437 29.50 5.13 8.56
CA HIS A 437 30.79 4.54 8.91
C HIS A 437 31.92 5.57 8.75
N ASP A 438 32.56 5.90 9.88
CA ASP A 438 33.61 6.92 9.98
C ASP A 438 33.21 8.36 9.63
N ASP A 439 31.91 8.68 9.53
CA ASP A 439 31.39 10.02 9.30
C ASP A 439 30.54 10.55 10.48
N GLU A 440 31.16 11.39 11.33
CA GLU A 440 30.47 12.14 12.40
C GLU A 440 29.97 13.52 11.94
N SER A 441 30.03 13.88 10.65
CA SER A 441 29.72 15.25 10.17
C SER A 441 28.27 15.69 10.41
N GLN A 442 27.34 14.74 10.47
CA GLN A 442 25.92 14.97 10.73
C GLN A 442 25.52 14.66 12.19
N VAL A 443 26.51 14.39 13.05
CA VAL A 443 26.28 14.18 14.49
C VAL A 443 26.26 15.53 15.21
N VAL A 444 25.15 15.81 15.88
CA VAL A 444 24.98 17.00 16.72
C VAL A 444 25.37 16.66 18.17
N PHE A 445 26.34 17.39 18.72
CA PHE A 445 26.70 17.30 20.13
C PHE A 445 26.08 18.48 20.88
N ALA A 446 25.39 18.21 21.99
CA ALA A 446 24.92 19.27 22.87
C ALA A 446 26.13 20.07 23.39
N VAL A 447 26.18 21.37 23.10
CA VAL A 447 27.18 22.27 23.65
C VAL A 447 26.99 22.26 25.17
N ARG A 448 28.01 21.83 25.91
CA ARG A 448 28.02 22.03 27.36
C ARG A 448 28.03 23.53 27.60
N ASP A 449 26.93 24.09 28.10
CA ASP A 449 26.97 25.41 28.70
C ASP A 449 28.08 25.41 29.78
N PRO A 450 29.01 26.39 29.75
CA PRO A 450 30.22 26.39 30.57
C PRO A 450 29.96 26.49 32.08
#